data_AF-A0A223PGC8-F1
#
_entry.id   AF-A0A223PGC8-F1
#
_cell.length_a   1.000
_cell.length_b   1.000
_cell.length_c   1.000
_cell.angle_alpha   90.00
_cell.angle_beta   90.00
_cell.angle_gamma   90.00
#
_symmetry.space_group_name_H-M   'P 1'
#
loop_
_entity.id
_entity.type
_entity.pdbx_description
1 polymer ?
#
loop_
_entity_poly.entity_id
_entity_poly.type
_entity_poly.pdbx_seq_one_letter_code
_entity_poly.pdbx_strand_id
1 'polypeptide(L)'
;MTGSNAGAQTIDQPDIDVRMNRAKGYPLFEVTAKMTVNANVARSWKVLTDYNRLAEFVPNLSRSQVTSSEGNERVVTQNGFAKFLFIRQNIDLVLHVTEQPMQVIDIRLISGNMREYQARWELQPQQPQQPGDDGHTRISYAGIIAPDFYVPTLFGAALMKSDLRHMLNAVKAEIEKGNDAEKEKRP
;
A
#
# COMPACT_ATOMS: atom_id res chain seq x y z
N MET A 1 21.18 27.02 30.67
CA MET A 1 20.52 25.70 30.52
C MET A 1 19.22 25.92 29.78
N THR A 2 19.22 25.79 28.46
CA THR A 2 18.02 25.85 27.62
C THR A 2 18.24 24.87 26.49
N GLY A 3 17.79 23.64 26.70
CA GLY A 3 17.76 22.60 25.67
C GLY A 3 16.55 22.84 24.78
N SER A 4 16.80 23.18 23.52
CA SER A 4 15.82 23.16 22.44
C SER A 4 15.27 21.74 22.29
N ASN A 5 13.98 21.56 22.54
CA ASN A 5 13.27 20.33 22.21
C ASN A 5 12.91 20.38 20.72
N ALA A 6 13.87 19.97 19.88
CA ALA A 6 13.65 19.81 18.44
C ALA A 6 12.69 18.65 18.20
N GLY A 7 11.74 18.87 17.30
CA GLY A 7 10.53 18.07 17.14
C GLY A 7 10.75 16.56 17.04
N ALA A 8 10.06 15.83 17.90
CA ALA A 8 9.62 14.48 17.58
C ALA A 8 8.63 14.58 16.41
N GLN A 9 9.16 14.61 15.19
CA GLN A 9 8.33 14.44 14.00
C GLN A 9 7.72 13.05 14.07
N THR A 10 6.42 12.95 13.81
CA THR A 10 5.61 11.75 13.73
C THR A 10 6.20 10.76 12.71
N ILE A 11 7.13 9.89 13.14
CA ILE A 11 7.71 8.80 12.32
C ILE A 11 6.67 7.68 12.08
N ASP A 12 5.55 7.71 12.81
CA ASP A 12 4.63 6.57 12.89
C ASP A 12 3.56 6.53 11.78
N GLN A 13 3.28 7.65 11.11
CA GLN A 13 2.26 7.69 10.06
C GLN A 13 2.87 7.80 8.66
N PRO A 14 2.28 7.12 7.65
CA PRO A 14 2.66 7.31 6.26
C PRO A 14 2.53 8.77 5.82
N ASP A 15 3.59 9.32 5.25
CA ASP A 15 3.56 10.60 4.52
C ASP A 15 2.89 10.35 3.18
N ILE A 16 1.79 11.05 2.89
CA ILE A 16 0.93 10.79 1.73
C ILE A 16 0.63 12.11 1.00
N ASP A 17 0.89 12.14 -0.30
CA ASP A 17 0.43 13.18 -1.22
C ASP A 17 -0.57 12.59 -2.21
N VAL A 18 -1.63 13.34 -2.48
CA VAL A 18 -2.64 12.98 -3.48
C VAL A 18 -2.96 14.21 -4.31
N ARG A 19 -2.75 14.09 -5.61
CA ARG A 19 -3.12 15.10 -6.60
C ARG A 19 -4.26 14.60 -7.44
N MET A 20 -5.28 15.43 -7.63
CA MET A 20 -6.40 15.12 -8.51
C MET A 20 -6.28 15.97 -9.77
N ASN A 21 -6.29 15.32 -10.92
CA ASN A 21 -6.29 15.93 -12.25
C ASN A 21 -7.55 15.52 -13.02
N ARG A 22 -7.99 16.34 -13.98
CA ARG A 22 -9.12 16.06 -14.88
C ARG A 22 -8.79 16.26 -16.36
N ALA A 23 -7.52 16.40 -16.73
CA ALA A 23 -7.09 16.70 -18.10
C ALA A 23 -7.60 15.70 -19.15
N LYS A 24 -7.89 14.45 -18.75
CA LYS A 24 -8.40 13.37 -19.62
C LYS A 24 -9.94 13.30 -19.72
N GLY A 25 -10.66 14.25 -19.13
CA GLY A 25 -12.14 14.28 -19.13
C GLY A 25 -12.80 13.42 -18.04
N TYR A 26 -12.01 12.81 -17.16
CA TYR A 26 -12.44 12.06 -15.98
C TYR A 26 -11.46 12.30 -14.81
N PRO A 27 -11.86 12.08 -13.54
CA PRO A 27 -10.95 12.23 -12.41
C PRO A 27 -9.81 11.21 -12.44
N LEU A 28 -8.59 11.72 -12.36
CA LEU A 28 -7.34 10.97 -12.26
C LEU A 28 -6.67 11.35 -10.93
N PHE A 29 -6.33 10.36 -10.12
CA PHE A 29 -5.61 10.56 -8.87
C PHE A 29 -4.18 10.07 -9.03
N GLU A 30 -3.23 10.99 -8.89
CA GLU A 30 -1.82 10.68 -8.73
C GLU A 30 -1.52 10.64 -7.24
N VAL A 31 -1.01 9.51 -6.77
CA VAL A 31 -0.76 9.27 -5.35
C VAL A 31 0.71 8.95 -5.13
N THR A 32 1.29 9.51 -4.08
CA THR A 32 2.59 9.10 -3.57
C THR A 32 2.53 8.96 -2.07
N ALA A 33 3.25 7.98 -1.53
CA ALA A 33 3.37 7.81 -0.10
C ALA A 33 4.72 7.23 0.30
N LYS A 34 5.14 7.50 1.53
CA LYS A 34 6.33 6.93 2.14
C LYS A 34 6.05 6.54 3.58
N MET A 35 6.53 5.37 3.99
CA MET A 35 6.47 4.91 5.37
C MET A 35 7.73 4.13 5.74
N THR A 36 8.02 4.03 7.02
CA THR A 36 9.04 3.13 7.56
C THR A 36 8.35 2.08 8.43
N VAL A 37 8.76 0.82 8.24
CA VAL A 37 8.28 -0.32 9.02
C VAL A 37 9.42 -0.92 9.83
N ASN A 38 9.11 -1.37 11.04
CA ASN A 38 10.02 -2.04 11.97
C ASN A 38 10.13 -3.53 11.61
N ALA A 39 10.64 -3.81 10.40
CA ALA A 39 10.96 -5.13 9.92
C ALA A 39 11.98 -5.02 8.78
N ASN A 40 12.82 -6.05 8.61
CA ASN A 40 13.70 -6.15 7.45
C ASN A 40 12.92 -6.30 6.12
N VAL A 41 13.67 -6.12 5.03
CA VAL A 41 13.13 -6.16 3.66
C VAL A 41 12.53 -7.53 3.34
N ALA A 42 13.15 -8.63 3.77
CA ALA A 42 12.67 -9.98 3.46
C ALA A 42 11.26 -10.22 3.99
N ARG A 43 10.99 -9.75 5.21
CA ARG A 43 9.67 -9.84 5.81
C ARG A 43 8.66 -8.89 5.20
N SER A 44 9.06 -7.64 4.98
CA SER A 44 8.22 -6.65 4.30
C SER A 44 7.79 -7.16 2.92
N TRP A 45 8.73 -7.74 2.17
CA TRP A 45 8.50 -8.38 0.88
C TRP A 45 7.51 -9.55 0.99
N LYS A 46 7.69 -10.44 1.97
CA LYS A 46 6.81 -11.59 2.19
C LYS A 46 5.36 -11.16 2.38
N VAL A 47 5.10 -10.12 3.19
CA VAL A 47 3.73 -9.63 3.40
C VAL A 47 3.17 -8.94 2.16
N LEU A 48 3.96 -8.11 1.47
CA LEU A 48 3.51 -7.39 0.28
C LEU A 48 3.22 -8.30 -0.92
N THR A 49 3.90 -9.45 -1.01
CA THR A 49 3.73 -10.44 -2.09
C THR A 49 2.83 -11.62 -1.73
N ASP A 50 2.32 -11.68 -0.49
CA ASP A 50 1.30 -12.64 -0.09
C ASP A 50 -0.09 -12.18 -0.55
N TYR A 51 -0.26 -12.10 -1.88
CA TYR A 51 -1.45 -11.51 -2.50
C TYR A 51 -2.75 -12.18 -2.05
N ASN A 52 -2.71 -13.49 -1.78
CA ASN A 52 -3.90 -14.25 -1.37
C ASN A 52 -4.39 -13.86 0.04
N ARG A 53 -3.49 -13.34 0.89
CA ARG A 53 -3.81 -12.93 2.26
C ARG A 53 -4.09 -11.43 2.41
N LEU A 54 -3.96 -10.64 1.34
CA LEU A 54 -4.23 -9.19 1.41
C LEU A 54 -5.63 -8.88 1.95
N ALA A 55 -6.64 -9.68 1.61
CA ALA A 55 -8.01 -9.47 2.06
C ALA A 55 -8.21 -9.70 3.59
N GLU A 56 -7.25 -10.31 4.27
CA GLU A 56 -7.30 -10.51 5.73
C GLU A 56 -7.07 -9.22 6.51
N PHE A 57 -6.32 -8.27 5.94
CA PHE A 57 -5.89 -7.07 6.66
C PHE A 57 -6.12 -5.76 5.88
N VAL A 58 -6.13 -5.77 4.54
CA VAL A 58 -6.35 -4.56 3.75
C VAL A 58 -7.82 -4.13 3.86
N PRO A 59 -8.11 -2.91 4.36
CA PRO A 59 -9.47 -2.44 4.51
C PRO A 59 -10.23 -2.41 3.19
N ASN A 60 -11.49 -2.80 3.25
CA ASN A 60 -12.41 -2.82 2.11
C ASN A 60 -12.03 -3.72 0.92
N LEU A 61 -10.92 -4.48 1.02
CA LEU A 61 -10.60 -5.57 0.11
C LEU A 61 -11.32 -6.84 0.60
N SER A 62 -12.19 -7.39 -0.23
CA SER A 62 -12.98 -8.58 0.12
C SER A 62 -12.40 -9.88 -0.39
N ARG A 63 -11.65 -9.82 -1.49
CA ARG A 63 -10.96 -10.97 -2.07
C ARG A 63 -9.72 -10.49 -2.80
N SER A 64 -8.65 -11.25 -2.68
CA SER A 64 -7.45 -11.10 -3.49
C SER A 64 -6.93 -12.49 -3.79
N GLN A 65 -6.70 -12.80 -5.07
CA GLN A 65 -6.29 -14.14 -5.47
C GLN A 65 -5.35 -14.10 -6.67
N VAL A 66 -4.25 -14.83 -6.56
CA VAL A 66 -3.35 -15.11 -7.70
C VAL A 66 -4.02 -16.13 -8.62
N THR A 67 -4.23 -15.76 -9.88
CA THR A 67 -4.83 -16.63 -10.91
C THR A 67 -3.81 -17.16 -11.91
N SER A 68 -2.65 -16.51 -12.02
CA SER A 68 -1.51 -17.00 -12.79
C SER A 68 -0.20 -16.59 -12.12
N SER A 69 0.83 -17.43 -12.26
CA SER A 69 2.16 -17.21 -11.71
C SER A 69 3.22 -17.81 -12.62
N GLU A 70 4.04 -16.95 -13.22
CA GLU A 70 5.13 -17.35 -14.11
C GLU A 70 6.37 -16.52 -13.79
N GLY A 71 7.47 -17.15 -13.37
CA GLY A 71 8.70 -16.43 -13.02
C GLY A 71 8.47 -15.34 -11.99
N ASN A 72 8.73 -14.09 -12.37
CA ASN A 72 8.51 -12.89 -11.57
C ASN A 72 7.20 -12.14 -11.90
N GLU A 73 6.33 -12.73 -12.72
CA GLU A 73 5.05 -12.16 -13.10
C GLU A 73 3.87 -12.89 -12.43
N ARG A 74 2.87 -12.13 -12.01
CA ARG A 74 1.61 -12.66 -11.46
C ARG A 74 0.42 -12.00 -12.15
N VAL A 75 -0.66 -12.75 -12.24
CA VAL A 75 -1.99 -12.17 -12.46
C VAL A 75 -2.76 -12.28 -11.16
N VAL A 76 -3.23 -11.15 -10.64
CA VAL A 76 -3.94 -11.07 -9.37
C VAL A 76 -5.33 -10.49 -9.62
N THR A 77 -6.35 -11.18 -9.14
CA THR A 77 -7.73 -10.68 -9.12
C THR A 77 -8.04 -10.09 -7.75
N GLN A 78 -8.68 -8.93 -7.73
CA GLN A 78 -9.06 -8.25 -6.50
C GLN A 78 -10.50 -7.76 -6.57
N ASN A 79 -11.26 -8.07 -5.52
CA ASN A 79 -12.61 -7.56 -5.33
C ASN A 79 -12.68 -6.80 -4.03
N GLY A 80 -13.25 -5.60 -4.05
CA GLY A 80 -13.37 -4.76 -2.88
C GLY A 80 -14.48 -3.75 -3.00
N PHE A 81 -14.45 -2.75 -2.14
CA PHE A 81 -15.45 -1.69 -2.13
C PHE A 81 -14.82 -0.34 -1.84
N ALA A 82 -15.10 0.66 -2.68
CA ALA A 82 -14.85 2.04 -2.30
C ALA A 82 -16.01 2.51 -1.40
N LYS A 83 -15.69 2.95 -0.19
CA LYS A 83 -16.66 3.49 0.77
C LYS A 83 -16.66 5.01 0.72
N PHE A 84 -17.86 5.55 0.53
CA PHE A 84 -18.07 6.91 0.07
C PHE A 84 -19.26 7.53 0.81
N LEU A 85 -19.06 8.03 2.03
CA LEU A 85 -20.15 8.40 2.95
C LEU A 85 -21.16 7.23 3.10
N PHE A 86 -22.35 7.35 2.52
CA PHE A 86 -23.42 6.33 2.49
C PHE A 86 -23.42 5.47 1.22
N ILE A 87 -22.52 5.74 0.27
CA ILE A 87 -22.37 5.01 -0.99
C ILE A 87 -21.31 3.92 -0.82
N ARG A 88 -21.60 2.72 -1.34
CA ARG A 88 -20.65 1.61 -1.44
C ARG A 88 -20.55 1.21 -2.91
N GLN A 89 -19.39 1.46 -3.52
CA GLN A 89 -19.13 1.11 -4.91
C GLN A 89 -18.26 -0.14 -4.96
N ASN A 90 -18.69 -1.16 -5.71
CA ASN A 90 -17.89 -2.37 -5.90
C ASN A 90 -16.65 -2.03 -6.75
N ILE A 91 -15.52 -2.59 -6.38
CA ILE A 91 -14.26 -2.55 -7.12
C ILE A 91 -13.93 -3.96 -7.60
N ASP A 92 -13.63 -4.11 -8.88
CA ASP A 92 -13.21 -5.35 -9.50
C ASP A 92 -11.99 -5.07 -10.37
N LEU A 93 -10.89 -5.76 -10.09
CA LEU A 93 -9.61 -5.57 -10.77
C LEU A 93 -9.02 -6.92 -11.16
N VAL A 94 -8.53 -6.99 -12.39
CA VAL A 94 -7.55 -7.99 -12.84
C VAL A 94 -6.25 -7.25 -13.09
N LEU A 95 -5.22 -7.60 -12.34
CA LEU A 95 -3.95 -6.88 -12.27
C LEU A 95 -2.82 -7.77 -12.80
N HIS A 96 -1.96 -7.20 -13.63
CA HIS A 96 -0.64 -7.76 -13.92
C HIS A 96 0.34 -7.19 -12.92
N VAL A 97 1.10 -8.08 -12.27
CA VAL A 97 2.10 -7.72 -11.28
C VAL A 97 3.46 -8.23 -11.72
N THR A 98 4.47 -7.37 -11.69
CA THR A 98 5.87 -7.72 -11.96
C THR A 98 6.70 -7.46 -10.71
N GLU A 99 7.36 -8.51 -10.24
CA GLU A 99 8.18 -8.50 -9.05
C GLU A 99 9.66 -8.36 -9.42
N GLN A 100 10.37 -7.46 -8.73
CA GLN A 100 11.82 -7.50 -8.64
C GLN A 100 12.14 -7.86 -7.18
N PRO A 101 12.52 -9.12 -6.89
CA PRO A 101 12.61 -9.65 -5.54
C PRO A 101 13.30 -8.69 -4.55
N MET A 102 12.61 -8.44 -3.44
CA MET A 102 13.07 -7.60 -2.33
C MET A 102 13.31 -6.12 -2.67
N GLN A 103 12.86 -5.65 -3.84
CA GLN A 103 13.13 -4.27 -4.28
C GLN A 103 11.86 -3.57 -4.76
N VAL A 104 11.14 -4.15 -5.71
CA VAL A 104 10.08 -3.46 -6.45
C VAL A 104 8.92 -4.39 -6.74
N ILE A 105 7.69 -3.87 -6.63
CA ILE A 105 6.48 -4.51 -7.15
C ILE A 105 5.77 -3.50 -8.05
N ASP A 106 5.74 -3.76 -9.36
CA ASP A 106 5.01 -2.97 -10.35
C ASP A 106 3.66 -3.63 -10.63
N ILE A 107 2.60 -2.83 -10.63
CA ILE A 107 1.21 -3.28 -10.77
C ILE A 107 0.55 -2.45 -11.85
N ARG A 108 -0.13 -3.11 -12.79
CA ARG A 108 -0.91 -2.45 -13.84
C ARG A 108 -2.25 -3.16 -14.08
N LEU A 109 -3.24 -2.38 -14.47
CA LEU A 109 -4.56 -2.89 -14.86
C LEU A 109 -4.47 -3.76 -16.13
N ILE A 110 -5.08 -4.94 -16.10
CA ILE A 110 -5.43 -5.73 -17.28
C ILE A 110 -6.88 -5.44 -17.66
N SER A 111 -7.79 -5.58 -16.69
CA SER A 111 -9.23 -5.35 -16.86
C SER A 111 -9.89 -5.09 -15.51
N GLY A 112 -11.16 -4.71 -15.51
CA GLY A 112 -11.91 -4.38 -14.31
C GLY A 112 -12.72 -3.11 -14.48
N ASN A 113 -13.16 -2.52 -13.37
CA ASN A 113 -13.97 -1.30 -13.35
C ASN A 113 -13.16 -0.05 -12.99
N MET A 114 -12.00 0.08 -13.64
CA MET A 114 -11.15 1.27 -13.60
C MET A 114 -10.79 1.65 -15.03
N ARG A 115 -10.64 2.94 -15.30
CA ARG A 115 -10.07 3.46 -16.54
C ARG A 115 -8.55 3.31 -16.53
N GLU A 116 -7.93 3.65 -15.41
CA GLU A 116 -6.50 3.53 -15.20
C GLU A 116 -6.25 3.03 -13.78
N TYR A 117 -5.37 2.05 -13.66
CA TYR A 117 -4.84 1.63 -12.37
C TYR A 117 -3.39 1.21 -12.56
N GLN A 118 -2.48 1.93 -11.93
CA GLN A 118 -1.07 1.62 -11.85
C GLN A 118 -0.61 1.87 -10.43
N ALA A 119 0.24 0.97 -9.92
CA ALA A 119 0.86 1.16 -8.62
C ALA A 119 2.27 0.59 -8.63
N ARG A 120 3.14 1.18 -7.82
CA ARG A 120 4.52 0.76 -7.64
C ARG A 120 4.87 0.81 -6.16
N TRP A 121 5.35 -0.31 -5.65
CA TRP A 121 5.94 -0.41 -4.31
C TRP A 121 7.44 -0.53 -4.45
N GLU A 122 8.19 0.25 -3.67
CA GLU A 122 9.65 0.15 -3.59
C GLU A 122 10.07 -0.06 -2.14
N LEU A 123 10.98 -1.01 -1.91
CA LEU A 123 11.52 -1.34 -0.60
C LEU A 123 13.00 -0.97 -0.55
N GLN A 124 13.41 -0.27 0.49
CA GLN A 124 14.81 0.08 0.74
C GLN A 124 15.18 -0.29 2.18
N PRO A 125 16.25 -1.08 2.40
CA PRO A 125 16.73 -1.36 3.74
C PRO A 125 17.22 -0.07 4.40
N GLN A 126 16.94 0.10 5.69
CA GLN A 126 17.53 1.14 6.52
C GLN A 126 18.45 0.50 7.57
N GLN A 127 19.49 1.25 7.97
CA GLN A 127 20.43 0.78 8.97
C GLN A 127 19.72 0.56 10.32
N PRO A 128 20.05 -0.51 11.05
CA PRO A 128 19.58 -0.73 12.41
C PRO A 128 19.95 0.49 13.26
N GLN A 129 18.97 1.07 13.96
CA GLN A 129 19.23 2.20 14.83
C GLN A 129 19.79 1.78 16.19
N GLN A 130 19.57 0.52 16.58
CA GLN A 130 20.00 -0.05 17.86
C GLN A 130 20.51 -1.49 17.69
N PRO A 131 21.49 -1.94 18.50
CA PRO A 131 21.88 -3.34 18.56
C PRO A 131 20.69 -4.21 18.97
N GLY A 132 20.39 -5.27 18.19
CA GLY A 132 19.26 -6.16 18.44
C GLY A 132 17.95 -5.76 17.74
N ASP A 133 17.97 -4.71 16.92
CA ASP A 133 16.89 -4.42 15.99
C ASP A 133 16.91 -5.38 14.79
N ASP A 134 15.73 -5.86 14.38
CA ASP A 134 15.54 -6.80 13.26
C ASP A 134 15.62 -6.10 11.90
N GLY A 135 16.01 -4.82 11.91
CA GLY A 135 16.16 -3.92 10.78
C GLY A 135 14.89 -3.15 10.48
N HIS A 136 15.04 -2.05 9.75
CA HIS A 136 13.94 -1.23 9.28
C HIS A 136 13.88 -1.25 7.74
N THR A 137 12.67 -1.13 7.19
CA THR A 137 12.45 -0.98 5.75
C THR A 137 11.72 0.31 5.46
N ARG A 138 12.29 1.13 4.58
CA ARG A 138 11.58 2.25 3.99
C ARG A 138 10.79 1.75 2.80
N ILE A 139 9.49 2.02 2.80
CA ILE A 139 8.57 1.64 1.73
C ILE A 139 8.08 2.92 1.05
N SER A 140 8.25 3.00 -0.26
CA SER A 140 7.65 4.04 -1.10
C SER A 140 6.52 3.44 -1.93
N TYR A 141 5.40 4.14 -2.01
CA TYR A 141 4.25 3.77 -2.82
C TYR A 141 3.96 4.91 -3.79
N ALA A 142 3.75 4.59 -5.07
CA ALA A 142 3.29 5.56 -6.06
C ALA A 142 2.23 4.94 -6.94
N GLY A 143 1.27 5.71 -7.42
CA GLY A 143 0.22 5.17 -8.26
C GLY A 143 -0.59 6.20 -9.03
N ILE A 144 -1.31 5.69 -10.03
CA ILE A 144 -2.28 6.41 -10.85
C ILE A 144 -3.58 5.64 -10.77
N ILE A 145 -4.66 6.32 -10.37
CA ILE A 145 -5.98 5.71 -10.18
C ILE A 145 -7.02 6.56 -10.88
N ALA A 146 -7.77 5.97 -11.81
CA ALA A 146 -8.93 6.59 -12.45
C ALA A 146 -10.11 5.62 -12.47
N PRO A 147 -11.16 5.88 -11.70
CA PRO A 147 -12.39 5.10 -11.73
C PRO A 147 -13.13 5.19 -13.07
N ASP A 148 -13.79 4.11 -13.49
CA ASP A 148 -14.67 4.12 -14.66
C ASP A 148 -16.12 4.51 -14.34
N PHE A 149 -16.49 4.42 -13.07
CA PHE A 149 -17.79 4.77 -12.52
C PHE A 149 -17.87 6.24 -12.09
N TYR A 150 -19.11 6.71 -11.87
CA TYR A 150 -19.33 8.06 -11.37
C TYR A 150 -18.74 8.21 -9.97
N VAL A 151 -17.82 9.16 -9.85
CA VAL A 151 -17.23 9.60 -8.59
C VAL A 151 -17.86 10.96 -8.28
N PRO A 152 -18.77 11.04 -7.29
CA PRO A 152 -19.33 12.33 -6.88
C PRO A 152 -18.23 13.37 -6.59
N THR A 153 -18.49 14.63 -6.91
CA THR A 153 -17.48 15.71 -6.85
C THR A 153 -16.88 15.94 -5.46
N LEU A 154 -17.54 15.44 -4.41
CA LEU A 154 -17.09 15.45 -3.01
C LEU A 154 -15.92 14.46 -2.75
N PHE A 155 -15.71 13.48 -3.63
CA PHE A 155 -14.59 12.54 -3.58
C PHE A 155 -13.31 13.17 -4.12
N GLY A 156 -12.83 14.16 -3.38
CA GLY A 156 -11.57 14.84 -3.66
C GLY A 156 -10.35 14.05 -3.18
N ALA A 157 -9.19 14.63 -3.40
CA ALA A 157 -7.89 14.12 -2.94
C ALA A 157 -7.86 13.74 -1.45
N ALA A 158 -8.64 14.42 -0.60
CA ALA A 158 -8.70 14.16 0.83
C ALA A 158 -9.25 12.76 1.18
N LEU A 159 -10.31 12.29 0.51
CA LEU A 159 -10.84 10.97 0.81
C LEU A 159 -9.91 9.88 0.28
N MET A 160 -9.39 10.05 -0.94
CA MET A 160 -8.38 9.15 -1.50
C MET A 160 -7.17 9.04 -0.56
N LYS A 161 -6.69 10.17 -0.03
CA LYS A 161 -5.61 10.21 0.96
C LYS A 161 -5.97 9.46 2.24
N SER A 162 -7.22 9.53 2.69
CA SER A 162 -7.68 8.79 3.88
C SER A 162 -7.74 7.28 3.63
N ASP A 163 -8.27 6.85 2.49
CA ASP A 163 -8.37 5.43 2.14
C ASP A 163 -6.98 4.81 1.97
N LEU A 164 -6.09 5.53 1.26
CA LEU A 164 -4.69 5.14 1.12
C LEU A 164 -3.97 5.05 2.47
N ARG A 165 -4.25 5.97 3.39
CA ARG A 165 -3.69 5.90 4.76
C ARG A 165 -4.13 4.65 5.49
N HIS A 166 -5.40 4.28 5.41
CA HIS A 166 -5.90 3.06 6.06
C HIS A 166 -5.27 1.80 5.46
N MET A 167 -5.12 1.74 4.13
CA MET A 167 -4.42 0.65 3.45
C MET A 167 -2.96 0.55 3.92
N LEU A 168 -2.20 1.65 3.89
CA LEU A 168 -0.78 1.68 4.28
C LEU A 168 -0.58 1.34 5.76
N ASN A 169 -1.44 1.84 6.64
CA ASN A 169 -1.39 1.51 8.07
C ASN A 169 -1.67 0.02 8.33
N ALA A 170 -2.64 -0.56 7.63
CA ALA A 170 -2.93 -1.99 7.76
C ALA A 170 -1.77 -2.86 7.26
N VAL A 171 -1.15 -2.48 6.13
CA VAL A 171 0.07 -3.12 5.62
C VAL A 171 1.21 -3.02 6.62
N LYS A 172 1.47 -1.82 7.16
CA LYS A 172 2.50 -1.60 8.20
C LYS A 172 2.25 -2.48 9.42
N ALA A 173 1.02 -2.51 9.93
CA ALA A 173 0.65 -3.32 11.08
C ALA A 173 0.86 -4.83 10.85
N GLU A 174 0.46 -5.36 9.69
CA GLU A 174 0.66 -6.77 9.36
C GLU A 174 2.16 -7.10 9.18
N ILE A 175 2.92 -6.19 8.56
CA ILE A 175 4.38 -6.34 8.45
C ILE A 175 5.02 -6.42 9.83
N GLU A 176 4.60 -5.59 10.78
CA GLU A 176 5.20 -5.49 12.12
C GLU A 176 4.73 -6.58 13.08
N LYS A 177 3.51 -7.11 12.92
CA LYS A 177 2.93 -8.15 13.78
C LYS A 177 3.78 -9.41 13.96
N GLY A 178 4.50 -9.85 12.92
CA GLY A 178 5.37 -11.03 13.03
C GLY A 178 6.58 -10.86 13.97
N ASN A 179 6.91 -9.63 14.39
CA ASN A 179 8.20 -9.29 15.02
C ASN A 179 8.06 -9.58 16.50
N ASP A 180 6.88 -9.30 17.02
CA ASP A 180 6.48 -9.63 18.37
C ASP A 180 6.44 -11.15 18.57
N ALA A 181 5.92 -11.90 17.58
CA ALA A 181 5.85 -13.37 17.63
C ALA A 181 7.21 -14.09 17.48
N GLU A 182 8.18 -13.48 16.79
CA GLU A 182 9.56 -14.00 16.70
C GLU A 182 10.41 -13.63 17.93
N LYS A 183 10.18 -12.45 18.52
CA LYS A 183 10.86 -12.02 19.76
C LYS A 183 10.43 -12.84 20.97
N GLU A 184 9.16 -13.22 21.08
CA GLU A 184 8.64 -14.04 22.20
C GLU A 184 9.13 -15.50 22.19
N LYS A 185 9.73 -15.96 21.08
CA LYS A 185 10.28 -17.33 20.95
C LYS A 185 11.79 -17.45 21.21
N ARG A 186 12.51 -16.35 21.48
CA ARG A 186 13.93 -16.42 21.84
C ARG A 186 14.07 -16.62 23.37
N PRO A 187 14.71 -17.73 23.82
CA PRO A 187 15.00 -17.96 25.24
C PRO A 187 16.11 -17.06 25.78
#